data_AF-A0A6Y2PDJ3-F1
#
_entry.id   AF-A0A6Y2PDJ3-F1
#
_cell.length_a   1.000
_cell.length_b   1.000
_cell.length_c   1.000
_cell.angle_alpha   90.00
_cell.angle_beta   90.00
_cell.angle_gamma   90.00
#
_symmetry.space_group_name_H-M   'P 1'
#
loop_
_entity.id
_entity.type
_entity.pdbx_description
1 polymer ?
#
loop_
_entity_poly.entity_id
_entity_poly.type
_entity_poly.pdbx_seq_one_letter_code
_entity_poly.pdbx_strand_id
1 'polypeptide(L)'
;VLGFAVVWTSICIVLFYEIGVWSTDNLKTTLVWVITYAFVTIFETHKIKSSKYYFKSQIKETIGLSALLTFILELQSFSFAIEFIIYPIMLFLGLLAVVANTKKETEKIGATIKVVLGVFVIFYFAHSFFVSIMSPSVTFSWANLTELLTPVLLSFSFMPFIYMLYLYQAYETKLLGLKIYFDDEALFNYAKKLAICFFRTDLDALNRWVRNIHINEIKTKEGIKASLKDVKLRKKIESNPPEVDNKYGWSPFLAKDFLVGKGVDTNDYHFSFDTWISCSHMIEIGNDGLFRDSVAYYLYGDEYAAKKLKLRANIN
;
A
#
# COMPACT_ATOMS: atom_id res chain seq x y z
N VAL A 1 1.72 -15.98 8.73
CA VAL A 1 1.40 -14.52 8.82
C VAL A 1 0.49 -14.22 10.00
N LEU A 2 -0.73 -14.76 10.07
CA LEU A 2 -1.67 -14.48 11.17
C LEU A 2 -1.11 -14.74 12.57
N GLY A 3 -0.39 -15.85 12.78
CA GLY A 3 0.25 -16.13 14.07
C GLY A 3 1.27 -15.06 14.50
N PHE A 4 2.07 -14.53 13.56
CA PHE A 4 3.00 -13.44 13.85
C PHE A 4 2.28 -12.12 14.14
N ALA A 5 1.16 -11.87 13.47
CA ALA A 5 0.32 -10.70 13.76
C ALA A 5 -0.24 -10.78 15.19
N VAL A 6 -0.72 -11.95 15.62
CA VAL A 6 -1.20 -12.16 17.00
C VAL A 6 -0.08 -11.90 18.00
N VAL A 7 1.11 -12.49 17.80
CA VAL A 7 2.27 -12.26 18.68
C VAL A 7 2.63 -10.78 18.75
N TRP A 8 2.70 -10.09 17.61
CA TRP A 8 3.00 -8.66 17.55
C TRP A 8 1.97 -7.83 18.31
N THR A 9 0.68 -8.06 18.05
CA THR A 9 -0.41 -7.35 18.73
C THR A 9 -0.40 -7.63 20.24
N SER A 10 -0.13 -8.86 20.67
CA SER A 10 0.02 -9.17 22.10
C SER A 10 1.16 -8.40 22.75
N ILE A 11 2.31 -8.27 22.07
CA ILE A 11 3.42 -7.44 22.55
C ILE A 11 2.99 -5.97 22.69
N CYS A 12 2.29 -5.43 21.69
CA CYS A 12 1.76 -4.06 21.75
C CYS A 12 0.79 -3.86 22.91
N ILE A 13 -0.13 -4.81 23.14
CA ILE A 13 -1.09 -4.76 24.25
C ILE A 13 -0.37 -4.76 25.59
N VAL A 14 0.62 -5.64 25.79
CA VAL A 14 1.42 -5.68 27.02
C VAL A 14 2.14 -4.34 27.23
N LEU A 15 2.78 -3.80 26.20
CA LEU A 15 3.44 -2.49 26.28
C LEU A 15 2.45 -1.38 26.63
N PHE A 16 1.26 -1.38 26.04
CA PHE A 16 0.22 -0.39 26.32
C PHE A 16 -0.36 -0.51 27.72
N TYR A 17 -0.45 -1.74 28.24
CA TYR A 17 -0.85 -2.00 29.61
C TYR A 17 0.16 -1.43 30.60
N GLU A 18 1.47 -1.67 30.39
CA GLU A 18 2.54 -1.15 31.26
C GLU A 18 2.59 0.38 31.32
N ILE A 19 2.30 1.07 30.20
CA ILE A 19 2.26 2.54 30.16
C ILE A 19 0.89 3.11 30.57
N GLY A 20 -0.06 2.28 30.99
CA GLY A 20 -1.38 2.68 31.48
C GLY A 20 -2.36 3.15 30.40
N VAL A 21 -2.07 2.88 29.12
CA VAL A 21 -2.88 3.28 27.96
C VAL A 21 -3.87 2.19 27.55
N TRP A 22 -3.70 0.96 28.03
CA TRP A 22 -4.62 -0.15 27.81
C TRP A 22 -4.98 -0.82 29.13
N SER A 23 -6.23 -1.27 29.24
CA SER A 23 -6.81 -2.00 30.36
C SER A 23 -7.77 -3.07 29.85
N THR A 24 -8.28 -3.93 30.74
CA THR A 24 -9.25 -4.97 30.37
C THR A 24 -10.54 -4.42 29.75
N ASP A 25 -10.88 -3.15 30.04
CA ASP A 25 -12.06 -2.49 29.48
C ASP A 25 -11.92 -2.32 27.96
N ASN A 26 -10.68 -2.15 27.47
CA ASN A 26 -10.35 -1.98 26.07
C ASN A 26 -10.38 -3.30 25.26
N LEU A 27 -10.64 -4.44 25.90
CA LEU A 27 -10.59 -5.76 25.25
C LEU A 27 -11.60 -5.88 24.10
N LYS A 28 -12.85 -5.42 24.30
CA LYS A 28 -13.90 -5.46 23.27
C LYS A 28 -13.44 -4.69 22.03
N THR A 29 -12.96 -3.48 22.23
CA THR A 29 -12.48 -2.59 21.17
C THR A 29 -11.26 -3.15 20.45
N THR A 30 -10.35 -3.79 21.20
CA THR A 30 -9.20 -4.49 20.62
C THR A 30 -9.63 -5.65 19.72
N LEU A 31 -10.60 -6.48 20.14
CA LEU A 31 -11.10 -7.59 19.33
C LEU A 31 -11.78 -7.11 18.04
N VAL A 32 -12.60 -6.05 18.13
CA VAL A 32 -13.22 -5.42 16.97
C VAL A 32 -12.13 -4.90 16.02
N TRP A 33 -11.14 -4.18 16.54
CA TRP A 33 -10.00 -3.65 15.77
C TRP A 33 -9.20 -4.75 15.06
N VAL A 34 -8.98 -5.90 15.71
CA VAL A 34 -8.27 -7.04 15.07
C VAL A 34 -9.01 -7.50 13.81
N ILE A 35 -10.34 -7.58 13.85
CA ILE A 35 -11.16 -8.07 12.73
C ILE A 35 -11.29 -6.99 11.65
N THR A 36 -11.60 -5.75 12.04
CA THR A 36 -11.94 -4.67 11.10
C THR A 36 -10.72 -4.01 10.48
N TYR A 37 -9.63 -3.90 11.24
CA TYR A 37 -8.41 -3.22 10.79
C TYR A 37 -7.26 -4.19 10.55
N ALA A 38 -6.84 -4.96 11.56
CA ALA A 38 -5.61 -5.75 11.47
C ALA A 38 -5.72 -6.83 10.38
N PHE A 39 -6.82 -7.57 10.35
CA PHE A 39 -7.09 -8.59 9.35
C PHE A 39 -7.14 -7.98 7.95
N VAL A 40 -7.96 -6.94 7.74
CA VAL A 40 -8.10 -6.27 6.43
C VAL A 40 -6.75 -5.77 5.93
N THR A 41 -5.97 -5.09 6.78
CA THR A 41 -4.67 -4.52 6.41
C THR A 41 -3.66 -5.60 6.02
N ILE A 42 -3.64 -6.75 6.72
CA ILE A 42 -2.81 -7.90 6.32
C ILE A 42 -3.18 -8.37 4.91
N PHE A 43 -4.47 -8.48 4.61
CA PHE A 43 -4.90 -8.92 3.28
C PHE A 43 -4.55 -7.90 2.21
N GLU A 44 -4.54 -6.61 2.51
CA GLU A 44 -4.24 -5.59 1.52
C GLU A 44 -2.75 -5.38 1.25
N THR A 45 -1.84 -6.01 2.00
CA THR A 45 -0.40 -5.80 1.80
C THR A 45 0.09 -6.21 0.41
N HIS A 46 -0.55 -7.18 -0.23
CA HIS A 46 -0.21 -7.58 -1.60
C HIS A 46 -0.51 -6.50 -2.65
N LYS A 47 -1.41 -5.54 -2.33
CA LYS A 47 -1.77 -4.42 -3.22
C LYS A 47 -0.76 -3.27 -3.15
N ILE A 48 0.22 -3.33 -2.25
CA ILE A 48 1.20 -2.25 -2.05
C ILE A 48 2.15 -2.19 -3.25
N LYS A 49 1.82 -1.32 -4.22
CA LYS A 49 2.68 -1.04 -5.38
C LYS A 49 3.86 -0.13 -5.04
N SER A 50 3.65 0.85 -4.14
CA SER A 50 4.70 1.77 -3.68
C SER A 50 4.60 1.98 -2.18
N SER A 51 5.63 1.51 -1.45
CA SER A 51 5.68 1.61 0.01
C SER A 51 5.63 3.05 0.50
N LYS A 52 6.38 3.96 -0.13
CA LYS A 52 6.46 5.37 0.32
C LYS A 52 5.11 6.07 0.31
N TYR A 53 4.29 5.87 -0.74
CA TYR A 53 2.97 6.48 -0.82
C TYR A 53 1.96 5.78 0.07
N TYR A 54 1.98 4.45 0.10
CA TYR A 54 1.05 3.65 0.90
C TYR A 54 1.15 3.94 2.40
N PHE A 55 2.35 3.88 2.99
CA PHE A 55 2.47 4.12 4.43
C PHE A 55 2.17 5.59 4.78
N LYS A 56 2.52 6.53 3.89
CA LYS A 56 2.18 7.94 4.09
C LYS A 56 0.67 8.20 3.98
N SER A 57 -0.05 7.54 3.07
CA SER A 57 -1.50 7.65 2.98
C SER A 57 -2.17 7.01 4.19
N GLN A 58 -1.70 5.83 4.62
CA GLN A 58 -2.25 5.13 5.77
C GLN A 58 -2.10 5.94 7.07
N ILE A 59 -0.97 6.63 7.28
CA ILE A 59 -0.81 7.57 8.40
C ILE A 59 -1.84 8.70 8.30
N LYS A 60 -2.04 9.28 7.12
CA LYS A 60 -3.02 10.36 6.92
C LYS A 60 -4.45 9.91 7.15
N GLU A 61 -4.80 8.69 6.75
CA GLU A 61 -6.13 8.12 6.97
C GLU A 61 -6.38 7.81 8.45
N THR A 62 -5.35 7.33 9.15
CA THR A 62 -5.41 7.02 10.59
C THR A 62 -5.51 8.28 11.47
N ILE A 63 -4.92 9.42 11.05
CA ILE A 63 -5.02 10.73 11.74
C ILE A 63 -6.14 11.61 11.13
N GLY A 64 -6.79 11.13 10.07
CA GLY A 64 -7.68 11.94 9.26
C GLY A 64 -8.92 12.43 10.01
N LEU A 65 -9.66 13.35 9.39
CA LEU A 65 -10.95 13.83 9.88
C LEU A 65 -11.90 12.69 10.24
N SER A 66 -11.79 11.54 9.54
CA SER A 66 -12.50 10.29 9.84
C SER A 66 -12.23 9.76 11.25
N ALA A 67 -10.99 9.78 11.72
CA ALA A 67 -10.64 9.30 13.06
C ALA A 67 -11.21 10.21 14.14
N LEU A 68 -11.14 11.54 13.94
CA LEU A 68 -11.76 12.52 14.83
C LEU A 68 -13.29 12.39 14.85
N LEU A 69 -13.91 12.12 13.71
CA LEU A 69 -15.36 11.97 13.62
C LEU A 69 -15.83 10.65 14.25
N THR A 70 -15.06 9.58 14.07
CA THR A 70 -15.28 8.28 14.72
C THR A 70 -15.17 8.42 16.24
N PHE A 71 -14.19 9.17 16.74
CA PHE A 71 -14.08 9.49 18.17
C PHE A 71 -15.35 10.14 18.72
N ILE A 72 -15.86 11.18 18.07
CA ILE A 72 -17.02 11.91 18.59
C ILE A 72 -18.27 11.01 18.58
N LEU A 73 -18.36 10.08 17.62
CA LEU A 73 -19.43 9.09 17.58
C LEU A 73 -19.28 8.01 18.66
N GLU A 74 -18.04 7.61 19.00
CA GLU A 74 -17.79 6.57 20.00
C GLU A 74 -17.73 7.09 21.45
N LEU A 75 -17.57 8.41 21.65
CA LEU A 75 -17.49 9.05 22.98
C LEU A 75 -18.66 8.69 23.91
N GLN A 76 -19.87 8.69 23.37
CA GLN A 76 -21.10 8.36 24.09
C GLN A 76 -22.01 7.55 23.16
N SER A 77 -21.68 6.26 23.06
CA SER A 77 -22.44 5.31 22.26
C SER A 77 -23.75 4.90 22.96
N PHE A 78 -24.71 4.37 22.22
CA PHE A 78 -25.95 3.89 22.83
C PHE A 78 -25.69 2.61 23.62
N SER A 79 -26.61 2.25 24.51
CA SER A 79 -26.55 0.93 25.15
C SER A 79 -26.46 -0.18 24.08
N PHE A 80 -25.72 -1.24 24.38
CA PHE A 80 -25.52 -2.36 23.46
C PHE A 80 -26.83 -2.90 22.85
N ALA A 81 -27.91 -2.96 23.63
CA ALA A 81 -29.22 -3.43 23.16
C ALA A 81 -29.81 -2.55 22.04
N ILE A 82 -29.62 -1.23 22.13
CA ILE A 82 -30.08 -0.28 21.11
C ILE A 82 -29.21 -0.42 19.86
N GLU A 83 -27.89 -0.45 20.01
CA GLU A 83 -26.95 -0.60 18.88
C GLU A 83 -27.16 -1.90 18.11
N PHE A 84 -27.41 -3.00 18.84
CA PHE A 84 -27.66 -4.31 18.25
C PHE A 84 -28.89 -4.34 17.34
N ILE A 85 -29.90 -3.50 17.61
CA ILE A 85 -31.09 -3.36 16.74
C ILE A 85 -30.83 -2.35 15.63
N ILE A 86 -30.24 -1.20 15.95
CA ILE A 86 -30.03 -0.10 15.00
C ILE A 86 -29.04 -0.48 13.90
N TYR A 87 -27.91 -1.11 14.22
CA TYR A 87 -26.86 -1.38 13.23
C TYR A 87 -27.33 -2.31 12.10
N PRO A 88 -28.05 -3.42 12.35
CA PRO A 88 -28.64 -4.22 11.27
C PRO A 88 -29.64 -3.44 10.41
N ILE A 89 -30.45 -2.57 11.00
CA ILE A 89 -31.41 -1.73 10.26
C ILE A 89 -30.65 -0.74 9.36
N MET A 90 -29.64 -0.07 9.90
CA MET A 90 -28.79 0.86 9.17
C MET A 90 -28.05 0.17 8.02
N LEU A 91 -27.53 -1.04 8.27
CA LEU A 91 -26.89 -1.87 7.24
C LEU A 91 -27.89 -2.22 6.13
N PHE A 92 -29.08 -2.68 6.49
CA PHE A 92 -30.14 -3.04 5.54
C PHE A 92 -30.55 -1.84 4.68
N LEU A 93 -30.76 -0.66 5.30
CA LEU A 93 -31.07 0.58 4.59
C LEU A 93 -29.91 1.02 3.68
N GLY A 94 -28.66 0.89 4.13
CA GLY A 94 -27.47 1.17 3.32
C GLY A 94 -27.41 0.31 2.06
N LEU A 95 -27.64 -1.01 2.20
CA LEU A 95 -27.69 -1.94 1.07
C LEU A 95 -28.84 -1.60 0.12
N LEU A 96 -30.04 -1.31 0.65
CA LEU A 96 -31.18 -0.89 -0.16
C LEU A 96 -30.89 0.40 -0.93
N ALA A 97 -30.22 1.38 -0.31
CA ALA A 97 -29.83 2.61 -0.98
C ALA A 97 -28.86 2.35 -2.15
N VAL A 98 -27.89 1.44 -1.98
CA VAL A 98 -26.97 1.04 -3.05
C VAL A 98 -27.74 0.40 -4.20
N VAL A 99 -28.61 -0.58 -3.92
CA VAL A 99 -29.40 -1.27 -4.95
C VAL A 99 -30.35 -0.31 -5.66
N ALA A 100 -31.03 0.58 -4.94
CA ALA A 100 -31.98 1.54 -5.51
C ALA A 100 -31.32 2.56 -6.46
N ASN A 101 -30.03 2.85 -6.31
CA ASN A 101 -29.31 3.77 -7.20
C ASN A 101 -28.81 3.11 -8.50
N THR A 102 -29.04 1.80 -8.70
CA THR A 102 -28.61 1.10 -9.93
C THR A 102 -29.52 1.36 -11.14
N LYS A 103 -30.79 1.72 -10.92
CA LYS A 103 -31.76 2.02 -11.97
C LYS A 103 -32.27 3.45 -11.81
N LYS A 104 -32.43 4.17 -12.94
CA LYS A 104 -32.99 5.54 -12.96
C LYS A 104 -34.37 5.63 -12.31
N GLU A 105 -35.18 4.58 -12.40
CA GLU A 105 -36.54 4.55 -11.84
C GLU A 105 -36.58 4.56 -10.30
N THR A 106 -35.56 3.97 -9.65
CA THR A 106 -35.49 3.82 -8.19
C THR A 106 -34.51 4.81 -7.54
N GLU A 107 -33.85 5.65 -8.34
CA GLU A 107 -32.85 6.62 -7.87
C GLU A 107 -33.40 7.57 -6.80
N LYS A 108 -34.65 8.03 -6.95
CA LYS A 108 -35.32 8.88 -5.94
C LYS A 108 -35.45 8.18 -4.59
N ILE A 109 -35.78 6.89 -4.57
CA ILE A 109 -35.89 6.08 -3.35
C ILE A 109 -34.50 5.94 -2.71
N GLY A 110 -33.47 5.67 -3.52
CA GLY A 110 -32.08 5.61 -3.06
C GLY A 110 -31.61 6.93 -2.43
N ALA A 111 -32.00 8.07 -3.01
CA ALA A 111 -31.72 9.40 -2.46
C ALA A 111 -32.45 9.64 -1.13
N THR A 112 -33.73 9.29 -1.02
CA THR A 112 -34.49 9.43 0.23
C THR A 112 -33.90 8.57 1.34
N ILE A 113 -33.52 7.32 1.07
CA ILE A 113 -32.89 6.45 2.08
C ILE A 113 -31.55 7.05 2.53
N LYS A 114 -30.74 7.60 1.60
CA LYS A 114 -29.50 8.31 1.96
C LYS A 114 -29.75 9.51 2.87
N VAL A 115 -30.83 10.28 2.64
CA VAL A 115 -31.21 11.39 3.52
C VAL A 115 -31.59 10.87 4.91
N VAL A 116 -32.39 9.80 5.00
CA VAL A 116 -32.75 9.18 6.29
C VAL A 116 -31.51 8.70 7.05
N LEU A 117 -30.60 8.01 6.36
CA LEU A 117 -29.31 7.59 6.92
C LEU A 117 -28.49 8.79 7.41
N GLY A 118 -28.43 9.87 6.62
CA GLY A 118 -27.73 11.10 6.98
C GLY A 118 -28.32 11.79 8.21
N VAL A 119 -29.65 11.90 8.30
CA VAL A 119 -30.34 12.44 9.48
C VAL A 119 -30.08 11.59 10.71
N PHE A 120 -30.09 10.26 10.57
CA PHE A 120 -29.74 9.36 11.67
C PHE A 120 -28.32 9.60 12.17
N VAL A 121 -27.33 9.71 11.28
CA VAL A 121 -25.94 10.00 11.66
C VAL A 121 -25.84 11.35 12.37
N ILE A 122 -26.52 12.39 11.88
CA ILE A 122 -26.55 13.72 12.52
C ILE A 122 -27.19 13.64 13.91
N PHE A 123 -28.31 12.91 14.05
CA PHE A 123 -28.99 12.72 15.33
C PHE A 123 -28.10 11.98 16.33
N TYR A 124 -27.50 10.87 15.91
CA TYR A 124 -26.57 10.09 16.73
C TYR A 124 -25.40 10.95 17.19
N PHE A 125 -24.80 11.71 16.26
CA PHE A 125 -23.72 12.64 16.57
C PHE A 125 -24.16 13.73 17.55
N ALA A 126 -25.30 14.37 17.32
CA ALA A 126 -25.83 15.42 18.18
C ALA A 126 -26.14 14.90 19.60
N HIS A 127 -26.70 13.69 19.71
CA HIS A 127 -26.93 13.02 20.97
C HIS A 127 -25.61 12.74 21.71
N SER A 128 -24.64 12.09 21.05
CA SER A 128 -23.33 11.80 21.62
C SER A 128 -22.64 13.09 22.10
N PHE A 129 -22.68 14.14 21.28
CA PHE A 129 -22.11 15.44 21.59
C PHE A 129 -22.82 16.14 22.76
N PHE A 130 -24.15 16.10 22.80
CA PHE A 130 -24.94 16.69 23.89
C PHE A 130 -24.65 16.00 25.23
N VAL A 131 -24.67 14.67 25.27
CA VAL A 131 -24.34 13.89 26.47
C VAL A 131 -22.89 14.16 26.89
N SER A 132 -21.98 14.26 25.93
CA SER A 132 -20.56 14.56 26.17
C SER A 132 -20.36 15.90 26.90
N ILE A 133 -21.10 16.94 26.49
CA ILE A 133 -21.07 18.27 27.12
C ILE A 133 -21.74 18.26 28.50
N MET A 134 -22.84 17.51 28.65
CA MET A 134 -23.61 17.48 29.90
C MET A 134 -22.93 16.65 31.00
N SER A 135 -21.97 15.79 30.67
CA SER A 135 -21.23 14.98 31.65
C SER A 135 -19.71 15.01 31.43
N PRO A 136 -19.03 16.18 31.49
CA PRO A 136 -17.61 16.29 31.13
C PRO A 136 -16.69 15.41 31.97
N SER A 137 -16.97 15.24 33.27
CA SER A 137 -16.15 14.42 34.17
C SER A 137 -16.16 12.93 33.81
N VAL A 138 -17.26 12.44 33.24
CA VAL A 138 -17.39 11.05 32.76
C VAL A 138 -16.80 10.95 31.35
N THR A 139 -17.14 11.89 30.47
CA THR A 139 -16.68 11.94 29.08
C THR A 139 -15.16 12.01 28.96
N PHE A 140 -14.51 12.91 29.70
CA PHE A 140 -13.05 13.09 29.68
C PHE A 140 -12.34 12.25 30.73
N SER A 141 -12.94 11.13 31.15
CA SER A 141 -12.27 10.17 32.01
C SER A 141 -11.11 9.50 31.27
N TRP A 142 -10.10 9.05 32.02
CA TRP A 142 -8.96 8.33 31.46
C TRP A 142 -9.40 7.07 30.69
N ALA A 143 -10.38 6.34 31.21
CA ALA A 143 -10.92 5.13 30.60
C ALA A 143 -11.48 5.40 29.19
N ASN A 144 -12.31 6.43 29.02
CA ASN A 144 -12.86 6.80 27.71
C ASN A 144 -11.79 7.32 26.75
N LEU A 145 -10.79 8.03 27.27
CA LEU A 145 -9.67 8.47 26.46
C LEU A 145 -8.84 7.28 25.96
N THR A 146 -8.57 6.30 26.81
CA THR A 146 -7.86 5.08 26.42
C THR A 146 -8.68 4.20 25.48
N GLU A 147 -10.01 4.16 25.62
CA GLU A 147 -10.92 3.44 24.72
C GLU A 147 -10.83 3.98 23.29
N LEU A 148 -10.83 5.31 23.15
CA LEU A 148 -10.58 5.97 21.87
C LEU A 148 -9.17 5.68 21.33
N LEU A 149 -8.16 5.92 22.17
CA LEU A 149 -6.79 5.95 21.69
C LEU A 149 -6.30 4.54 21.32
N THR A 150 -6.89 3.49 21.90
CA THR A 150 -6.50 2.09 21.69
C THR A 150 -6.47 1.71 20.21
N PRO A 151 -7.56 1.81 19.41
CA PRO A 151 -7.52 1.51 17.97
C PRO A 151 -6.49 2.32 17.20
N VAL A 152 -6.34 3.61 17.52
CA VAL A 152 -5.40 4.51 16.81
C VAL A 152 -3.97 4.08 17.09
N LEU A 153 -3.62 3.92 18.37
CA LEU A 153 -2.29 3.53 18.80
C LEU A 153 -1.93 2.11 18.36
N LEU A 154 -2.88 1.18 18.38
CA LEU A 154 -2.71 -0.16 17.83
C LEU A 154 -2.47 -0.09 16.32
N SER A 155 -3.24 0.69 15.56
CA SER A 155 -3.04 0.89 14.11
C SER A 155 -1.65 1.42 13.80
N PHE A 156 -1.18 2.43 14.53
CA PHE A 156 0.19 2.95 14.41
C PHE A 156 1.24 1.90 14.74
N SER A 157 1.04 1.17 15.84
CA SER A 157 1.99 0.15 16.30
C SER A 157 1.97 -1.09 15.40
N PHE A 158 0.90 -1.30 14.62
CA PHE A 158 0.79 -2.36 13.64
C PHE A 158 1.49 -2.02 12.32
N MET A 159 1.74 -0.73 12.05
CA MET A 159 2.38 -0.28 10.82
C MET A 159 3.81 -0.86 10.61
N PRO A 160 4.70 -0.91 11.63
CA PRO A 160 5.98 -1.62 11.52
C PRO A 160 5.81 -3.10 11.15
N PHE A 161 4.81 -3.79 11.73
CA PHE A 161 4.51 -5.17 11.36
C PHE A 161 4.10 -5.30 9.90
N ILE A 162 3.20 -4.43 9.42
CA ILE A 162 2.78 -4.39 8.01
C ILE A 162 3.96 -4.10 7.08
N TYR A 163 4.87 -3.21 7.48
CA TYR A 163 6.10 -2.93 6.72
C TYR A 163 7.02 -4.16 6.65
N MET A 164 7.22 -4.86 7.76
CA MET A 164 7.99 -6.11 7.77
C MET A 164 7.33 -7.21 6.92
N LEU A 165 6.01 -7.33 6.96
CA LEU A 165 5.26 -8.28 6.14
C LEU A 165 5.41 -7.96 4.64
N TYR A 166 5.32 -6.67 4.28
CA TYR A 166 5.55 -6.20 2.92
C TYR A 166 6.97 -6.56 2.42
N LEU A 167 8.00 -6.32 3.23
CA LEU A 167 9.36 -6.73 2.91
C LEU A 167 9.46 -8.26 2.76
N TYR A 168 8.91 -9.02 3.71
CA TYR A 168 8.92 -10.48 3.68
C TYR A 168 8.31 -11.01 2.38
N GLN A 169 7.11 -10.54 2.00
CA GLN A 169 6.41 -10.97 0.78
C GLN A 169 7.22 -10.64 -0.49
N ALA A 170 7.83 -9.45 -0.54
CA ALA A 170 8.68 -9.05 -1.66
C ALA A 170 9.91 -9.95 -1.78
N TYR A 171 10.61 -10.24 -0.67
CA TYR A 171 11.76 -11.15 -0.67
C TYR A 171 11.36 -12.57 -1.03
N GLU A 172 10.29 -13.11 -0.44
CA GLU A 172 9.81 -14.47 -0.68
C GLU A 172 9.54 -14.69 -2.17
N THR A 173 8.81 -13.77 -2.80
CA THR A 173 8.52 -13.83 -4.25
C THR A 173 9.79 -13.87 -5.09
N LYS A 174 10.77 -13.01 -4.78
CA LYS A 174 12.03 -12.90 -5.55
C LYS A 174 12.96 -14.08 -5.31
N LEU A 175 13.07 -14.54 -4.08
CA LEU A 175 13.90 -15.68 -3.71
C LEU A 175 13.31 -17.00 -4.21
N LEU A 176 11.98 -17.14 -4.29
CA LEU A 176 11.35 -18.29 -4.96
C LEU A 176 11.74 -18.35 -6.44
N GLY A 177 11.68 -17.21 -7.15
CA GLY A 177 12.14 -17.13 -8.53
C GLY A 177 13.61 -17.57 -8.69
N LEU A 178 14.50 -17.07 -7.83
CA LEU A 178 15.91 -17.48 -7.83
C LEU A 178 16.10 -18.96 -7.46
N LYS A 179 15.31 -19.51 -6.54
CA LYS A 179 15.39 -20.93 -6.15
C LYS A 179 15.00 -21.85 -7.31
N ILE A 180 14.02 -21.44 -8.12
CA ILE A 180 13.62 -22.18 -9.32
C ILE A 180 14.68 -22.06 -10.41
N TYR A 181 15.34 -20.89 -10.51
CA TYR A 181 16.35 -20.62 -11.53
C TYR A 181 17.70 -21.31 -11.28
N PHE A 182 18.15 -21.40 -10.02
CA PHE A 182 19.42 -22.03 -9.66
C PHE A 182 19.24 -23.52 -9.38
N ASP A 183 19.89 -24.36 -10.20
CA ASP A 183 19.93 -25.81 -10.00
C ASP A 183 20.75 -26.22 -8.76
N ASP A 184 21.73 -25.39 -8.36
CA ASP A 184 22.60 -25.62 -7.20
C ASP A 184 22.12 -24.88 -5.94
N GLU A 185 21.84 -25.63 -4.89
CA GLU A 185 21.42 -25.12 -3.58
C GLU A 185 22.50 -24.24 -2.90
N ALA A 186 23.79 -24.54 -3.10
CA ALA A 186 24.86 -23.72 -2.55
C ALA A 186 24.91 -22.33 -3.20
N LEU A 187 24.71 -22.28 -4.52
CA LEU A 187 24.62 -21.03 -5.28
C LEU A 187 23.39 -20.22 -4.88
N PHE A 188 22.22 -20.86 -4.76
CA PHE A 188 21.01 -20.22 -4.26
C PHE A 188 21.20 -19.63 -2.86
N ASN A 189 21.76 -20.40 -1.92
CA ASN A 189 22.00 -19.93 -0.56
C ASN A 189 23.00 -18.78 -0.50
N TYR A 190 24.00 -18.78 -1.38
CA TYR A 190 24.92 -17.65 -1.55
C TYR A 190 24.19 -16.40 -2.06
N ALA A 191 23.38 -16.52 -3.12
CA ALA A 191 22.58 -15.43 -3.66
C ALA A 191 21.60 -14.87 -2.61
N LYS A 192 20.90 -15.74 -1.88
CA LYS A 192 19.96 -15.36 -0.80
C LYS A 192 20.64 -14.53 0.29
N LYS A 193 21.81 -14.95 0.76
CA LYS A 193 22.59 -14.21 1.77
C LYS A 193 22.96 -12.82 1.26
N LEU A 194 23.46 -12.74 0.02
CA LEU A 194 23.80 -11.46 -0.60
C LEU A 194 22.57 -10.55 -0.73
N ALA A 195 21.44 -11.09 -1.20
CA ALA A 195 20.22 -10.32 -1.38
C ALA A 195 19.78 -9.64 -0.08
N ILE A 196 19.71 -10.41 1.01
CA ILE A 196 19.27 -9.91 2.33
C ILE A 196 20.27 -8.90 2.90
N CYS A 197 21.57 -9.18 2.83
CA CYS A 197 22.59 -8.31 3.40
C CYS A 197 22.75 -6.98 2.65
N PHE A 198 22.63 -6.98 1.32
CA PHE A 198 22.90 -5.79 0.51
C PHE A 198 21.68 -4.94 0.24
N PHE A 199 20.53 -5.52 -0.11
CA PHE A 199 19.37 -4.73 -0.50
C PHE A 199 18.56 -4.26 0.71
N ARG A 200 18.45 -5.07 1.77
CA ARG A 200 17.72 -4.74 3.01
C ARG A 200 16.30 -4.25 2.68
N THR A 201 16.04 -2.94 2.74
CA THR A 201 14.74 -2.32 2.45
C THR A 201 14.59 -1.80 1.00
N ASP A 202 15.67 -1.82 0.21
CA ASP A 202 15.69 -1.37 -1.18
C ASP A 202 15.16 -2.45 -2.13
N LEU A 203 13.84 -2.60 -2.13
CA LEU A 203 13.16 -3.59 -2.98
C LEU A 203 13.27 -3.28 -4.47
N ASP A 204 13.43 -2.02 -4.85
CA ASP A 204 13.69 -1.63 -6.24
C ASP A 204 15.03 -2.21 -6.71
N ALA A 205 16.11 -2.02 -5.94
CA ALA A 205 17.41 -2.62 -6.26
C ALA A 205 17.36 -4.16 -6.27
N LEU A 206 16.64 -4.77 -5.33
CA LEU A 206 16.43 -6.22 -5.32
C LEU A 206 15.72 -6.70 -6.60
N ASN A 207 14.66 -6.01 -7.01
CA ASN A 207 13.90 -6.34 -8.21
C ASN A 207 14.77 -6.27 -9.48
N ARG A 208 15.54 -5.20 -9.63
CA ARG A 208 16.46 -5.02 -10.76
C ARG A 208 17.55 -6.09 -10.76
N TRP A 209 18.13 -6.40 -9.60
CA TRP A 209 19.16 -7.42 -9.48
C TRP A 209 18.66 -8.81 -9.86
N VAL A 210 17.49 -9.23 -9.36
CA VAL A 210 16.89 -10.52 -9.73
C VAL A 210 16.55 -10.55 -11.22
N ARG A 211 16.01 -9.46 -11.79
CA ARG A 211 15.77 -9.36 -13.24
C ARG A 211 17.07 -9.55 -14.02
N ASN A 212 18.14 -8.85 -13.64
CA ASN A 212 19.44 -8.92 -14.32
C ASN A 212 20.09 -10.31 -14.23
N ILE A 213 19.88 -11.05 -13.13
CA ILE A 213 20.32 -12.45 -13.03
C ILE A 213 19.65 -13.32 -14.09
N HIS A 214 18.33 -13.18 -14.26
CA HIS A 214 17.58 -13.99 -15.23
C HIS A 214 17.90 -13.59 -16.67
N ILE A 215 17.88 -12.29 -16.98
CA ILE A 215 18.11 -11.79 -18.36
C ILE A 215 19.52 -12.12 -18.86
N ASN A 216 20.54 -11.94 -18.00
CA ASN A 216 21.94 -12.21 -18.38
C ASN A 216 22.38 -13.65 -18.06
N GLU A 217 21.42 -14.53 -17.77
CA GLU A 217 21.62 -15.95 -17.50
C GLU A 217 22.77 -16.25 -16.50
N ILE A 218 22.84 -15.50 -15.41
CA ILE A 218 23.97 -15.53 -14.49
C ILE A 218 23.92 -16.77 -13.58
N LYS A 219 24.85 -17.72 -13.75
CA LYS A 219 24.92 -18.97 -12.97
C LYS A 219 26.22 -19.17 -12.15
N THR A 220 27.03 -18.13 -11.93
CA THR A 220 28.30 -18.22 -11.17
C THR A 220 28.35 -17.27 -9.97
N LYS A 221 29.13 -17.61 -8.94
CA LYS A 221 29.28 -16.75 -7.75
C LYS A 221 29.90 -15.39 -8.10
N GLU A 222 30.86 -15.39 -9.02
CA GLU A 222 31.54 -14.22 -9.56
C GLU A 222 30.55 -13.33 -10.31
N GLY A 223 29.72 -13.93 -11.17
CA GLY A 223 28.68 -13.23 -11.91
C GLY A 223 27.62 -12.61 -10.99
N ILE A 224 27.16 -13.33 -9.97
CA ILE A 224 26.21 -12.84 -8.96
C ILE A 224 26.79 -11.62 -8.21
N LYS A 225 28.08 -11.69 -7.86
CA LYS A 225 28.78 -10.57 -7.19
C LYS A 225 28.98 -9.39 -8.14
N ALA A 226 29.26 -9.63 -9.41
CA ALA A 226 29.42 -8.60 -10.43
C ALA A 226 28.09 -7.87 -10.71
N SER A 227 26.99 -8.60 -10.87
CA SER A 227 25.67 -8.01 -11.08
C SER A 227 25.19 -7.17 -9.90
N LEU A 228 25.57 -7.56 -8.68
CA LEU A 228 25.29 -6.77 -7.48
C LEU A 228 26.04 -5.43 -7.49
N LYS A 229 27.31 -5.42 -7.93
CA LYS A 229 28.09 -4.19 -8.09
C LYS A 229 27.49 -3.32 -9.20
N ASP A 230 27.06 -3.92 -10.30
CA ASP A 230 26.43 -3.20 -11.41
C ASP A 230 25.16 -2.48 -10.94
N VAL A 231 24.23 -3.15 -10.25
CA VAL A 231 23.02 -2.50 -9.72
C VAL A 231 23.35 -1.31 -8.82
N LYS A 232 24.36 -1.44 -7.94
CA LYS A 232 24.81 -0.34 -7.08
C LYS A 232 25.39 0.83 -7.89
N LEU A 233 26.17 0.52 -8.93
CA LEU A 233 26.70 1.53 -9.85
C LEU A 233 25.57 2.25 -10.57
N ARG A 234 24.59 1.53 -11.13
CA ARG A 234 23.44 2.12 -11.83
C ARG A 234 22.64 3.05 -10.94
N LYS A 235 22.31 2.65 -9.70
CA LYS A 235 21.62 3.54 -8.75
C LYS A 235 22.42 4.78 -8.40
N LYS A 236 23.76 4.67 -8.32
CA LYS A 236 24.63 5.83 -8.09
C LYS A 236 24.60 6.80 -9.28
N ILE A 237 24.64 6.29 -10.50
CA ILE A 237 24.53 7.10 -11.74
C ILE A 237 23.14 7.74 -11.83
N GLU A 238 22.06 7.00 -11.53
CA GLU A 238 20.69 7.55 -11.50
C GLU A 238 20.52 8.67 -10.48
N SER A 239 21.21 8.58 -9.34
CA SER A 239 21.13 9.61 -8.28
C SER A 239 21.89 10.89 -8.64
N ASN A 240 22.86 10.80 -9.56
CA ASN A 240 23.60 11.94 -10.09
C ASN A 240 23.88 11.74 -11.59
N PRO A 241 22.87 11.96 -12.45
CA PRO A 241 22.98 11.73 -13.88
C PRO A 241 24.13 12.52 -14.52
N PRO A 242 25.00 11.90 -15.32
CA PRO A 242 25.96 12.64 -16.12
C PRO A 242 25.25 13.52 -17.16
N GLU A 243 25.85 14.66 -17.48
CA GLU A 243 25.42 15.45 -18.62
C GLU A 243 25.73 14.70 -19.91
N VAL A 244 24.78 14.72 -20.85
CA VAL A 244 24.91 14.10 -22.16
C VAL A 244 24.82 15.20 -23.19
N ASP A 245 25.90 15.40 -23.94
CA ASP A 245 25.89 16.31 -25.08
C ASP A 245 24.91 15.78 -26.15
N ASN A 246 24.03 16.67 -26.62
CA ASN A 246 22.99 16.39 -27.61
C ASN A 246 23.53 15.71 -28.88
N LYS A 247 24.81 15.88 -29.21
CA LYS A 247 25.47 15.19 -30.33
C LYS A 247 25.48 13.67 -30.18
N TYR A 248 25.58 13.16 -28.95
CA TYR A 248 25.68 11.72 -28.68
C TYR A 248 24.32 11.07 -28.37
N GLY A 249 23.30 11.89 -28.14
CA GLY A 249 21.93 11.47 -27.91
C GLY A 249 21.31 12.25 -26.74
N TRP A 250 20.22 11.72 -26.21
CA TRP A 250 19.55 12.33 -25.06
C TRP A 250 19.92 11.60 -23.77
N SER A 251 20.03 12.32 -22.65
CA SER A 251 20.16 11.73 -21.33
C SER A 251 19.08 10.68 -21.09
N PRO A 252 19.44 9.40 -20.83
CA PRO A 252 18.45 8.36 -20.56
C PRO A 252 17.56 8.68 -19.36
N PHE A 253 18.09 9.40 -18.37
CA PHE A 253 17.37 9.77 -17.16
C PHE A 253 16.31 10.85 -17.42
N LEU A 254 16.60 11.81 -18.29
CA LEU A 254 15.60 12.79 -18.72
C LEU A 254 14.58 12.17 -19.69
N ALA A 255 15.05 11.34 -20.62
CA ALA A 255 14.22 10.73 -21.63
C ALA A 255 13.20 9.75 -21.02
N LYS A 256 13.61 8.95 -20.02
CA LYS A 256 12.70 8.02 -19.32
C LYS A 256 11.57 8.73 -18.58
N ASP A 257 11.83 9.94 -18.06
CA ASP A 257 10.86 10.72 -17.28
C ASP A 257 10.03 11.68 -18.16
N PHE A 258 10.31 11.75 -19.46
CA PHE A 258 9.73 12.73 -20.39
C PHE A 258 8.19 12.74 -20.41
N LEU A 259 7.55 11.58 -20.30
CA LEU A 259 6.08 11.45 -20.33
C LEU A 259 5.43 11.21 -18.97
N VAL A 260 6.19 11.30 -17.86
CA VAL A 260 5.65 11.10 -16.50
C VAL A 260 4.53 12.09 -16.19
N GLY A 261 4.66 13.35 -16.63
CA GLY A 261 3.62 14.38 -16.47
C GLY A 261 2.33 14.11 -17.25
N LYS A 262 2.33 13.12 -18.16
CA LYS A 262 1.16 12.63 -18.88
C LYS A 262 0.64 11.29 -18.35
N GLY A 263 1.14 10.84 -17.20
CA GLY A 263 0.78 9.57 -16.59
C GLY A 263 1.47 8.36 -17.23
N VAL A 264 2.55 8.58 -18.00
CA VAL A 264 3.34 7.50 -18.63
C VAL A 264 4.69 7.42 -17.95
N ASP A 265 4.78 6.65 -16.87
CA ASP A 265 6.03 6.33 -16.21
C ASP A 265 6.73 5.14 -16.87
N THR A 266 8.06 5.19 -16.93
CA THR A 266 8.89 4.11 -17.45
C THR A 266 9.71 3.47 -16.34
N ASN A 267 10.14 2.23 -16.59
CA ASN A 267 11.07 1.53 -15.71
C ASN A 267 12.48 2.14 -15.76
N ASP A 268 13.39 1.60 -14.97
CA ASP A 268 14.80 1.96 -15.04
C ASP A 268 15.42 1.67 -16.40
N TYR A 269 16.41 2.49 -16.76
CA TYR A 269 17.15 2.32 -18.00
C TYR A 269 18.28 1.32 -17.79
N HIS A 270 18.17 0.15 -18.43
CA HIS A 270 19.03 -1.00 -18.17
C HIS A 270 19.39 -1.74 -19.46
N PHE A 271 20.49 -2.49 -19.42
CA PHE A 271 20.85 -3.41 -20.48
C PHE A 271 19.94 -4.64 -20.46
N SER A 272 19.35 -4.98 -21.60
CA SER A 272 18.48 -6.14 -21.76
C SER A 272 18.69 -6.75 -23.15
N PHE A 273 18.91 -8.06 -23.21
CA PHE A 273 19.25 -8.82 -24.42
C PHE A 273 20.46 -8.27 -25.18
N ASP A 274 20.26 -7.30 -26.07
CA ASP A 274 21.26 -6.74 -26.98
C ASP A 274 21.38 -5.21 -26.89
N THR A 275 20.51 -4.53 -26.15
CA THR A 275 20.43 -3.07 -26.14
C THR A 275 20.09 -2.48 -24.78
N TRP A 276 20.40 -1.21 -24.61
CA TRP A 276 19.94 -0.45 -23.45
C TRP A 276 18.53 0.03 -23.68
N ILE A 277 17.64 -0.27 -22.72
CA ILE A 277 16.21 -0.06 -22.85
C ILE A 277 15.60 0.51 -21.56
N SER A 278 14.57 1.33 -21.74
CA SER A 278 13.55 1.58 -20.72
C SER A 278 12.19 1.58 -21.40
N CYS A 279 11.15 1.10 -20.71
CA CYS A 279 9.81 1.10 -21.24
C CYS A 279 8.76 1.34 -20.15
N SER A 280 7.64 1.93 -20.57
CA SER A 280 6.43 2.04 -19.74
C SER A 280 5.66 0.73 -19.74
N HIS A 281 4.80 0.58 -18.75
CA HIS A 281 3.71 -0.38 -18.84
C HIS A 281 2.74 0.03 -19.97
N MET A 282 1.91 -0.91 -20.42
CA MET A 282 0.82 -0.60 -21.35
C MET A 282 -0.23 0.23 -20.61
N ILE A 283 -0.54 1.39 -21.19
CA ILE A 283 -1.52 2.34 -20.65
C ILE A 283 -2.74 2.28 -21.54
N GLU A 284 -3.87 1.94 -20.95
CA GLU A 284 -5.15 1.90 -21.65
C GLU A 284 -5.63 3.31 -21.99
N ILE A 285 -6.17 3.46 -23.19
CA ILE A 285 -6.71 4.71 -23.73
C ILE A 285 -8.11 4.46 -24.31
N GLY A 286 -9.02 5.44 -24.13
CA GLY A 286 -10.43 5.34 -24.52
C GLY A 286 -11.36 5.01 -23.34
N ASN A 287 -12.62 5.47 -23.42
CA ASN A 287 -13.57 5.38 -22.31
C ASN A 287 -14.56 4.21 -22.40
N ASP A 288 -14.85 3.68 -23.58
CA ASP A 288 -15.98 2.74 -23.76
C ASP A 288 -15.68 1.69 -24.86
N GLY A 289 -15.47 0.44 -24.45
CA GLY A 289 -15.23 -0.69 -25.35
C GLY A 289 -14.82 -1.96 -24.59
N LEU A 290 -15.25 -3.14 -25.07
CA LEU A 290 -14.87 -4.44 -24.50
C LEU A 290 -13.39 -4.76 -24.76
N PHE A 291 -12.84 -4.19 -25.84
CA PHE A 291 -11.40 -4.15 -26.12
C PHE A 291 -10.94 -2.70 -26.06
N ARG A 292 -9.91 -2.44 -25.26
CA ARG A 292 -9.35 -1.10 -25.08
C ARG A 292 -8.09 -0.95 -25.91
N ASP A 293 -7.94 0.20 -26.53
CA ASP A 293 -6.68 0.62 -27.12
C ASP A 293 -5.65 0.82 -26.01
N SER A 294 -4.38 0.60 -26.33
CA SER A 294 -3.29 0.82 -25.38
C SER A 294 -2.08 1.44 -26.03
N VAL A 295 -1.31 2.19 -25.25
CA VAL A 295 -0.07 2.81 -25.67
C VAL A 295 1.05 2.48 -24.69
N ALA A 296 2.25 2.26 -25.22
CA ALA A 296 3.46 2.11 -24.42
C ALA A 296 4.62 2.91 -25.03
N TYR A 297 5.43 3.48 -24.16
CA TYR A 297 6.60 4.27 -24.49
C TYR A 297 7.86 3.45 -24.29
N TYR A 298 8.76 3.47 -25.26
CA TYR A 298 10.02 2.73 -25.27
C TYR A 298 11.18 3.66 -25.61
N LEU A 299 12.29 3.42 -24.93
CA LEU A 299 13.57 4.08 -25.11
C LEU A 299 14.60 3.02 -25.48
N TYR A 300 15.42 3.29 -26.48
CA TYR A 300 16.54 2.45 -26.87
C TYR A 300 17.80 3.30 -27.03
N GLY A 301 18.96 2.72 -26.75
CA GLY A 301 20.22 3.40 -26.95
C GLY A 301 21.41 2.58 -26.51
N ASP A 302 22.40 3.27 -25.94
CA ASP A 302 23.54 2.67 -25.27
C ASP A 302 23.56 3.05 -23.79
N GLU A 303 24.63 2.68 -23.09
CA GLU A 303 24.82 2.90 -21.66
C GLU A 303 24.75 4.39 -21.26
N TYR A 304 25.14 5.28 -22.16
CA TYR A 304 25.34 6.69 -21.86
C TYR A 304 24.22 7.57 -22.44
N ALA A 305 23.62 7.16 -23.56
CA ALA A 305 22.65 7.97 -24.28
C ALA A 305 21.46 7.17 -24.81
N ALA A 306 20.27 7.74 -24.65
CA ALA A 306 19.07 7.32 -25.36
C ALA A 306 19.14 7.85 -26.79
N LYS A 307 19.08 6.95 -27.76
CA LYS A 307 19.25 7.24 -29.19
C LYS A 307 17.95 7.15 -29.97
N LYS A 308 16.97 6.41 -29.46
CA LYS A 308 15.70 6.18 -30.14
C LYS A 308 14.56 6.15 -29.14
N LEU A 309 13.53 6.95 -29.42
CA LEU A 309 12.28 6.96 -28.69
C LEU A 309 11.20 6.36 -29.58
N LYS A 310 10.37 5.48 -29.03
CA LYS A 310 9.28 4.82 -29.76
C LYS A 310 8.02 4.82 -28.92
N LEU A 311 6.94 5.33 -29.49
CA LEU A 311 5.59 5.14 -28.96
C LEU A 311 4.95 3.98 -29.73
N ARG A 312 4.47 2.97 -29.03
CA ARG A 312 3.78 1.81 -29.61
C ARG A 312 2.32 1.87 -29.19
N ALA A 313 1.43 2.06 -30.15
CA ALA A 313 -0.01 1.92 -29.96
C ALA A 313 -0.46 0.52 -30.39
N ASN A 314 -1.30 -0.11 -29.58
CA ASN A 314 -2.10 -1.27 -29.95
C ASN A 314 -3.54 -0.78 -30.07
N ILE A 315 -4.07 -0.88 -31.29
CA ILE A 315 -5.43 -0.44 -31.61
C ILE A 315 -6.27 -1.72 -31.80
N ASN A 316 -7.34 -1.85 -31.04
CA ASN A 316 -8.22 -3.03 -31.01
C ASN A 316 -9.62 -2.71 -31.56
#